data_AF-A0A1R0UPN5-F1
#
_entry.id   AF-A0A1R0UPN5-F1
#
_cell.length_a   1.000
_cell.length_b   1.000
_cell.length_c   1.000
_cell.angle_alpha   90.00
_cell.angle_beta   90.00
_cell.angle_gamma   90.00
#
_symmetry.space_group_name_H-M   'P 1'
#
loop_
_entity.id
_entity.type
_entity.pdbx_description
1 polymer ?
#
loop_
_entity_poly.entity_id
_entity_poly.type
_entity_poly.pdbx_seq_one_letter_code
_entity_poly.pdbx_strand_id
1 'polypeptide(L)'
;MSYYSHSTVADNVIRWEKNLEVELPKELSDAIELYRAIRKVPVATKPSVTLSSVTTKNAEAKVHELADELIRIDSVGTEFAPVQRAKNKLSEAAAGAVIRHAAEAIPNIVGQLQPKLDQHAQAYTEAVAALPAANELTPESLISRGPAVVEAFAAAQREAQEIDAIAAWVAGTSLLRAGSPDPVLRVLRPDTYEQLYRLDEAHRESGEPGKATAPVGHVYLTACIYGVPFQINTLAECAEIRRELELTERSARKQLV
;
A
#
# COMPACT_ATOMS: atom_id res chain seq x y z
N MET A 1 -10.39 10.59 11.17
CA MET A 1 -9.96 10.72 9.75
C MET A 1 -8.55 11.29 9.77
N SER A 2 -7.52 10.46 9.59
CA SER A 2 -6.14 10.94 9.48
C SER A 2 -5.98 11.56 8.10
N TYR A 3 -5.81 12.88 8.00
CA TYR A 3 -5.55 13.56 6.74
C TYR A 3 -4.08 13.33 6.37
N TYR A 4 -3.82 12.31 5.55
CA TYR A 4 -2.49 12.13 4.96
C TYR A 4 -2.22 13.26 3.96
N SER A 5 -1.05 13.89 4.04
CA SER A 5 -0.64 14.86 3.03
C SER A 5 -0.42 14.19 1.67
N HIS A 6 -0.65 14.89 0.56
CA HIS A 6 -0.36 14.33 -0.76
C HIS A 6 1.11 13.91 -0.90
N SER A 7 2.03 14.61 -0.23
CA SER A 7 3.44 14.23 -0.20
C SER A 7 3.67 12.86 0.47
N THR A 8 2.97 12.55 1.55
CA THR A 8 3.05 11.24 2.20
C THR A 8 2.53 10.13 1.30
N VAL A 9 1.43 10.38 0.59
CA VAL A 9 0.84 9.41 -0.34
C VAL A 9 1.76 9.20 -1.56
N ALA A 10 2.28 10.27 -2.15
CA ALA A 10 3.25 10.20 -3.25
C ALA A 10 4.52 9.44 -2.82
N ASP A 11 5.04 9.67 -1.62
CA ASP A 11 6.22 8.95 -1.10
C ASP A 11 5.98 7.44 -0.94
N ASN A 12 4.74 7.02 -0.69
CA ASN A 12 4.39 5.59 -0.70
C ASN A 12 4.37 5.02 -2.12
N VAL A 13 3.80 5.75 -3.09
CA VAL A 13 3.77 5.34 -4.51
C VAL A 13 5.18 5.20 -5.07
N ILE A 14 6.09 6.09 -4.71
CA ILE A 14 7.50 6.06 -5.14
C ILE A 14 8.20 4.73 -4.78
N ARG A 15 7.72 4.01 -3.77
CA ARG A 15 8.30 2.74 -3.32
C ARG A 15 7.70 1.53 -4.04
N TRP A 16 6.66 1.70 -4.86
CA TRP A 16 5.98 0.60 -5.54
C TRP A 16 6.92 -0.22 -6.42
N GLU A 17 7.71 0.43 -7.27
CA GLU A 17 8.66 -0.24 -8.18
C GLU A 17 9.58 -1.21 -7.42
N LYS A 18 10.14 -0.77 -6.28
CA LYS A 18 11.05 -1.58 -5.46
C LYS A 18 10.34 -2.61 -4.60
N ASN A 19 9.22 -2.25 -3.97
CA ASN A 19 8.55 -3.11 -2.98
C ASN A 19 7.67 -4.17 -3.63
N LEU A 20 7.14 -3.89 -4.81
CA LEU A 20 6.26 -4.80 -5.55
C LEU A 20 7.00 -5.51 -6.69
N GLU A 21 8.20 -5.01 -7.03
CA GLU A 21 9.00 -5.45 -8.17
C GLU A 21 8.14 -5.45 -9.46
N VAL A 22 7.56 -4.28 -9.76
CA VAL A 22 6.68 -4.02 -10.90
C VAL A 22 7.21 -2.88 -11.74
N GLU A 23 6.96 -2.93 -13.04
CA GLU A 23 7.26 -1.85 -13.96
C GLU A 23 6.16 -0.79 -13.88
N LEU A 24 6.55 0.47 -13.65
CA LEU A 24 5.59 1.57 -13.59
C LEU A 24 5.30 2.10 -15.00
N PRO A 25 4.04 2.40 -15.35
CA PRO A 25 3.70 3.09 -16.59
C PRO A 25 4.49 4.39 -16.74
N LYS A 26 4.84 4.74 -17.97
CA LYS A 26 5.72 5.87 -18.28
C LYS A 26 5.23 7.18 -17.65
N GLU A 27 3.93 7.45 -17.73
CA GLU A 27 3.30 8.66 -17.19
C GLU A 27 3.46 8.76 -15.67
N LEU A 28 3.40 7.63 -14.96
CA LEU A 28 3.63 7.58 -13.51
C LEU A 28 5.11 7.78 -13.18
N SER A 29 6.01 7.14 -13.93
CA SER A 29 7.46 7.30 -13.79
C SER A 29 7.89 8.75 -14.00
N ASP A 30 7.44 9.38 -15.08
CA ASP A 30 7.71 10.79 -15.40
C ASP A 30 7.20 11.72 -14.30
N ALA A 31 6.00 11.47 -13.75
CA ALA A 31 5.45 12.24 -12.64
C ALA A 31 6.26 12.08 -11.34
N ILE A 32 6.74 10.87 -11.05
CA ILE A 32 7.61 10.59 -9.89
C ILE A 32 8.95 11.32 -10.03
N GLU A 33 9.55 11.31 -11.22
CA GLU A 33 10.80 12.01 -11.49
C GLU A 33 10.64 13.52 -11.33
N LEU A 34 9.58 14.11 -11.88
CA LEU A 34 9.26 15.52 -11.71
C LEU A 34 9.07 15.89 -10.23
N TYR A 35 8.31 15.08 -9.49
CA TYR A 35 8.11 15.29 -8.05
C TYR A 35 9.44 15.23 -7.27
N ARG A 36 10.29 14.23 -7.54
CA ARG A 36 11.63 14.11 -6.95
C ARG A 36 12.52 15.31 -7.31
N ALA A 37 12.48 15.77 -8.56
CA ALA A 37 13.26 16.91 -9.03
C ALA A 37 12.87 18.20 -8.29
N ILE A 38 11.57 18.48 -8.18
CA ILE A 38 11.05 19.66 -7.46
C ILE A 38 11.46 19.63 -5.99
N ARG A 39 11.40 18.47 -5.33
CA ARG A 39 11.83 18.32 -3.93
C ARG A 39 13.31 18.59 -3.71
N LYS A 40 14.15 18.27 -4.70
CA LYS A 40 15.61 18.49 -4.66
C LYS A 40 16.01 19.95 -4.90
N VAL A 41 15.12 20.80 -5.42
CA VAL A 41 15.44 22.22 -5.67
C VAL A 41 15.87 22.89 -4.35
N PRO A 42 17.09 23.43 -4.26
CA PRO A 42 17.53 24.13 -3.07
C PRO A 42 16.74 25.43 -2.93
N VAL A 43 16.15 25.62 -1.76
CA VAL A 43 15.58 26.90 -1.32
C VAL A 43 16.68 27.61 -0.56
N ALA A 44 17.29 28.62 -1.18
CA ALA A 44 18.24 29.47 -0.48
C ALA A 44 17.49 30.22 0.63
N THR A 45 17.72 29.81 1.87
CA THR A 45 17.31 30.53 3.09
C THR A 45 18.41 31.45 3.61
N LYS A 46 19.57 31.45 2.95
CA LYS A 46 20.71 32.30 3.28
C LYS A 46 20.92 33.33 2.16
N PRO A 47 21.34 34.55 2.52
CA PRO A 47 21.73 35.53 1.54
C PRO A 47 22.77 34.97 0.57
N SER A 48 22.63 35.31 -0.70
CA SER A 48 23.56 34.98 -1.77
C SER A 48 24.94 35.62 -1.59
N VAL A 49 25.00 36.73 -0.84
CA VAL A 49 26.26 37.40 -0.49
C VAL A 49 27.05 36.56 0.53
N THR A 50 28.24 36.13 0.12
CA THR A 50 29.19 35.38 0.97
C THR A 50 30.46 36.18 1.19
N LEU A 51 31.15 35.98 2.32
CA LEU A 51 32.35 36.75 2.68
C LEU A 51 33.46 36.63 1.61
N SER A 52 33.54 35.50 0.92
CA SER A 52 34.45 35.25 -0.20
C SER A 52 34.17 36.10 -1.44
N SER A 53 32.96 36.66 -1.57
CA SER A 53 32.58 37.59 -2.65
C SER A 53 32.85 39.06 -2.30
N VAL A 54 33.28 39.32 -1.07
CA VAL A 54 33.58 40.67 -0.56
C VAL A 54 35.07 40.96 -0.71
N THR A 55 35.36 42.07 -1.35
CA THR A 55 36.68 42.66 -1.53
C THR A 55 36.67 44.08 -0.97
N THR A 56 37.83 44.65 -0.69
CA THR A 56 37.94 46.04 -0.23
C THR A 56 37.34 47.06 -1.20
N LYS A 57 37.19 46.72 -2.49
CA LYS A 57 36.65 47.62 -3.53
C LYS A 57 35.13 47.55 -3.69
N ASN A 58 34.48 46.46 -3.27
CA ASN A 58 33.04 46.26 -3.42
C ASN A 58 32.32 46.07 -2.08
N ALA A 59 33.01 46.27 -0.95
CA ALA A 59 32.47 46.04 0.38
C ALA A 59 31.19 46.82 0.65
N GLU A 60 31.18 48.12 0.35
CA GLU A 60 30.00 48.98 0.53
C GLU A 60 28.82 48.52 -0.33
N ALA A 61 29.06 48.26 -1.62
CA ALA A 61 28.02 47.75 -2.53
C ALA A 61 27.47 46.38 -2.07
N LYS A 62 28.33 45.48 -1.58
CA LYS A 62 27.93 44.15 -1.08
C LYS A 62 27.20 44.21 0.26
N VAL A 63 27.49 45.20 1.10
CA VAL A 63 26.73 45.48 2.33
C VAL A 63 25.32 45.98 2.00
N HIS A 64 25.18 46.89 1.03
CA HIS A 64 23.87 47.33 0.56
C HIS A 64 23.07 46.19 -0.12
N GLU A 65 23.71 45.37 -0.95
CA GLU A 65 23.09 44.20 -1.59
C GLU A 65 22.60 43.17 -0.54
N LEU A 66 23.41 42.91 0.49
CA LEU A 66 23.02 42.06 1.61
C LEU A 66 21.86 42.67 2.43
N ALA A 67 21.88 43.99 2.67
CA ALA A 67 20.81 44.68 3.37
C ALA A 67 19.48 44.61 2.60
N ASP A 68 19.50 44.82 1.27
CA ASP A 68 18.32 44.70 0.40
C ASP A 68 17.80 43.25 0.30
N GLU A 69 18.70 42.26 0.37
CA GLU A 69 18.36 40.84 0.43
C GLU A 69 17.70 40.49 1.78
N LEU A 70 18.23 41.00 2.90
CA LEU A 70 17.67 40.83 4.23
C LEU A 70 16.31 41.52 4.39
N ILE A 71 16.12 42.74 3.87
CA ILE A 71 14.83 43.44 3.87
C ILE A 71 13.78 42.65 3.06
N ARG A 72 14.16 42.05 1.93
CA ARG A 72 13.28 41.15 1.15
C ARG A 72 12.93 39.88 1.91
N ILE A 73 13.84 39.36 2.74
CA ILE A 73 13.58 38.21 3.61
C ILE A 73 12.64 38.62 4.76
N ASP A 74 12.86 39.77 5.40
CA ASP A 74 12.09 40.25 6.55
C ASP A 74 10.68 40.75 6.18
N SER A 75 10.51 41.41 5.04
CA SER A 75 9.21 41.94 4.58
C SER A 75 8.18 40.86 4.22
N VAL A 76 8.62 39.63 3.96
CA VAL A 76 7.74 38.48 3.66
C VAL A 76 7.37 37.71 4.95
N GLY A 77 7.97 38.09 6.08
CA GLY A 77 7.93 37.37 7.34
C GLY A 77 8.88 36.16 7.34
N THR A 78 9.32 35.75 8.52
CA THR A 78 10.10 34.51 8.76
C THR A 78 9.39 33.23 8.26
N GLU A 79 8.13 33.36 7.83
CA GLU A 79 7.36 32.32 7.16
C GLU A 79 7.53 32.36 5.63
N PHE A 80 8.51 31.57 5.16
CA PHE A 80 8.69 31.13 3.77
C PHE A 80 9.06 32.23 2.77
N ALA A 81 10.34 32.32 2.41
CA ALA A 81 10.81 33.03 1.22
C ALA A 81 9.92 32.68 -0.01
N PRO A 82 9.65 33.61 -0.94
CA PRO A 82 8.77 33.36 -2.10
C PRO A 82 9.09 32.07 -2.88
N VAL A 83 10.38 31.72 -2.95
CA VAL A 83 10.88 30.47 -3.56
C VAL A 83 10.42 29.22 -2.79
N GLN A 84 10.40 29.27 -1.46
CA GLN A 84 9.90 28.16 -0.64
C GLN A 84 8.38 27.99 -0.78
N ARG A 85 7.62 29.09 -0.87
CA ARG A 85 6.17 29.02 -1.15
C ARG A 85 5.91 28.43 -2.54
N ALA A 86 6.67 28.86 -3.55
CA ALA A 86 6.59 28.30 -4.90
C ALA A 86 6.95 26.81 -4.92
N LYS A 87 8.04 26.41 -4.23
CA LYS A 87 8.44 25.01 -4.09
C LYS A 87 7.34 24.17 -3.42
N ASN A 88 6.74 24.66 -2.34
CA ASN A 88 5.66 23.94 -1.66
C ASN A 88 4.45 23.74 -2.59
N LYS A 89 4.00 24.80 -3.29
CA LYS A 89 2.89 24.72 -4.24
C LYS A 89 3.17 23.74 -5.38
N LEU A 90 4.38 23.81 -5.98
CA LEU A 90 4.78 22.92 -7.06
C LEU A 90 4.94 21.48 -6.58
N SER A 91 5.50 21.27 -5.38
CA SER A 91 5.63 19.94 -4.78
C SER A 91 4.26 19.32 -4.53
N GLU A 92 3.31 20.10 -4.03
CA GLU A 92 1.94 19.63 -3.78
C GLU A 92 1.22 19.29 -5.09
N ALA A 93 1.34 20.14 -6.11
CA ALA A 93 0.76 19.87 -7.43
C ALA A 93 1.38 18.62 -8.09
N ALA A 94 2.71 18.45 -7.97
CA ALA A 94 3.41 17.28 -8.48
C ALA A 94 3.05 16.01 -7.70
N ALA A 95 2.91 16.07 -6.37
CA ALA A 95 2.40 14.96 -5.57
C ALA A 95 0.98 14.56 -6.00
N GLY A 96 0.11 15.53 -6.25
CA GLY A 96 -1.23 15.28 -6.81
C GLY A 96 -1.19 14.62 -8.19
N ALA A 97 -0.23 14.96 -9.04
CA ALA A 97 -0.04 14.29 -10.33
C ALA A 97 0.40 12.83 -10.17
N VAL A 98 1.34 12.55 -9.26
CA VAL A 98 1.75 11.18 -8.90
C VAL A 98 0.54 10.37 -8.44
N ILE A 99 -0.29 10.92 -7.55
CA ILE A 99 -1.49 10.24 -7.03
C ILE A 99 -2.47 9.89 -8.16
N ARG A 100 -2.75 10.83 -9.07
CA ARG A 100 -3.67 10.57 -10.20
C ARG A 100 -3.15 9.45 -11.11
N HIS A 101 -1.90 9.55 -11.55
CA HIS A 101 -1.31 8.53 -12.43
C HIS A 101 -1.13 7.19 -11.72
N ALA A 102 -0.86 7.18 -10.41
CA ALA A 102 -0.83 5.96 -9.62
C ALA A 102 -2.19 5.27 -9.59
N ALA A 103 -3.27 6.05 -9.45
CA ALA A 103 -4.62 5.52 -9.45
C ALA A 103 -5.04 4.97 -10.83
N GLU A 104 -4.55 5.56 -11.91
CA GLU A 104 -4.73 5.08 -13.30
C GLU A 104 -3.89 3.82 -13.58
N ALA A 105 -2.73 3.70 -12.94
CA ALA A 105 -1.83 2.56 -13.09
C ALA A 105 -2.32 1.29 -12.37
N ILE A 106 -3.26 1.38 -11.42
CA ILE A 106 -3.72 0.24 -10.60
C ILE A 106 -4.02 -1.01 -11.44
N PRO A 107 -4.83 -0.97 -12.52
CA PRO A 107 -5.13 -2.17 -13.31
C PRO A 107 -3.88 -2.80 -13.96
N ASN A 108 -2.93 -1.98 -14.39
CA ASN A 108 -1.67 -2.48 -14.93
C ASN A 108 -0.81 -3.15 -13.84
N ILE A 109 -0.72 -2.55 -12.65
CA ILE A 109 0.00 -3.14 -11.52
C ILE A 109 -0.67 -4.43 -11.06
N VAL A 110 -2.01 -4.50 -11.02
CA VAL A 110 -2.76 -5.73 -10.76
C VAL A 110 -2.38 -6.81 -11.76
N GLY A 111 -2.33 -6.49 -13.06
CA GLY A 111 -1.94 -7.45 -14.10
C GLY A 111 -0.53 -8.02 -13.92
N GLN A 112 0.40 -7.26 -13.35
CA GLN A 112 1.77 -7.72 -13.05
C GLN A 112 1.85 -8.51 -11.74
N LEU A 113 1.03 -8.17 -10.75
CA LEU A 113 1.01 -8.85 -9.45
C LEU A 113 0.18 -10.13 -9.45
N GLN A 114 -0.82 -10.27 -10.32
CA GLN A 114 -1.68 -11.45 -10.34
C GLN A 114 -0.89 -12.75 -10.57
N PRO A 115 0.06 -12.86 -11.53
CA PRO A 115 0.87 -14.07 -11.67
C PRO A 115 1.71 -14.40 -10.43
N LYS A 116 2.19 -13.38 -9.69
CA LYS A 116 2.91 -13.58 -8.43
C LYS A 116 1.96 -14.11 -7.35
N LEU A 117 0.78 -13.52 -7.24
CA LEU A 117 -0.27 -14.02 -6.34
C LEU A 117 -0.61 -15.47 -6.67
N ASP A 118 -0.80 -15.82 -7.94
CA ASP A 118 -1.14 -17.18 -8.38
C ASP A 118 -0.07 -18.18 -7.94
N GLN A 119 1.22 -17.81 -8.11
CA GLN A 119 2.35 -18.63 -7.66
C GLN A 119 2.34 -18.84 -6.14
N HIS A 120 2.21 -17.76 -5.36
CA HIS A 120 2.19 -17.84 -3.90
C HIS A 120 0.95 -18.56 -3.38
N ALA A 121 -0.22 -18.34 -3.98
CA ALA A 121 -1.47 -19.01 -3.64
C ALA A 121 -1.42 -20.52 -3.90
N GLN A 122 -0.80 -20.93 -5.02
CA GLN A 122 -0.57 -22.34 -5.31
C GLN A 122 0.37 -22.98 -4.28
N ALA A 123 1.54 -22.37 -4.04
CA ALA A 123 2.51 -22.88 -3.07
C ALA A 123 1.93 -22.93 -1.65
N TYR A 124 1.14 -21.93 -1.26
CA TYR A 124 0.41 -21.89 -0.01
C TYR A 124 -0.60 -23.05 0.08
N THR A 125 -1.40 -23.26 -0.96
CA THR A 125 -2.41 -24.34 -1.00
C THR A 125 -1.77 -25.72 -0.89
N GLU A 126 -0.65 -25.95 -1.59
CA GLU A 126 0.13 -27.19 -1.50
C GLU A 126 0.70 -27.41 -0.10
N ALA A 127 1.25 -26.36 0.52
CA ALA A 127 1.79 -26.41 1.87
C ALA A 127 0.69 -26.71 2.91
N VAL A 128 -0.46 -26.05 2.80
CA VAL A 128 -1.62 -26.26 3.68
C VAL A 128 -2.21 -27.66 3.52
N ALA A 129 -2.21 -28.24 2.32
CA ALA A 129 -2.68 -29.61 2.11
C ALA A 129 -1.82 -30.66 2.83
N ALA A 130 -0.56 -30.34 3.14
CA ALA A 130 0.35 -31.19 3.92
C ALA A 130 0.23 -30.96 5.44
N LEU A 131 -0.54 -29.95 5.88
CA LEU A 131 -0.75 -29.67 7.29
C LEU A 131 -1.85 -30.57 7.90
N PRO A 132 -1.80 -30.79 9.22
CA PRO A 132 -2.92 -31.37 9.95
C PRO A 132 -4.19 -30.52 9.81
N ALA A 133 -5.34 -31.10 10.17
CA ALA A 133 -6.57 -30.35 10.26
C ALA A 133 -6.40 -29.10 11.15
N ALA A 134 -7.06 -28.00 10.79
CA ALA A 134 -6.85 -26.68 11.42
C ALA A 134 -7.03 -26.68 12.95
N ASN A 135 -7.90 -27.54 13.48
CA ASN A 135 -8.15 -27.71 14.91
C ASN A 135 -7.04 -28.46 15.66
N GLU A 136 -6.17 -29.16 14.94
CA GLU A 136 -5.05 -29.92 15.50
C GLU A 136 -3.73 -29.16 15.39
N LEU A 137 -3.70 -27.98 14.78
CA LEU A 137 -2.49 -27.25 14.41
C LEU A 137 -1.77 -26.62 15.61
N THR A 138 -1.25 -27.40 16.55
CA THR A 138 -0.49 -26.91 17.73
C THR A 138 1.02 -27.15 17.56
N PRO A 139 1.90 -26.43 18.26
CA PRO A 139 3.34 -26.69 18.24
C PRO A 139 3.70 -28.16 18.52
N GLU A 140 3.01 -28.79 19.47
CA GLU A 140 3.21 -30.20 19.83
C GLU A 140 2.77 -31.15 18.70
N SER A 141 1.67 -30.83 18.02
CA SER A 141 1.21 -31.60 16.85
C SER A 141 2.19 -31.52 15.69
N LEU A 142 2.82 -30.36 15.47
CA LEU A 142 3.76 -30.14 14.38
C LEU A 142 5.05 -30.94 14.64
N ILE A 143 5.57 -30.90 15.87
CA ILE A 143 6.77 -31.64 16.27
C ILE A 143 6.55 -33.15 16.22
N SER A 144 5.40 -33.62 16.73
CA SER A 144 5.11 -35.07 16.80
C SER A 144 4.88 -35.71 15.42
N ARG A 145 4.43 -34.95 14.42
CA ARG A 145 4.19 -35.43 13.05
C ARG A 145 5.44 -35.39 12.16
N GLY A 146 6.55 -34.86 12.67
CA GLY A 146 7.87 -34.95 12.04
C GLY A 146 8.26 -33.77 11.16
N PRO A 147 9.49 -33.77 10.62
CA PRO A 147 10.11 -32.61 9.98
C PRO A 147 9.36 -32.12 8.74
N ALA A 148 8.77 -33.01 7.95
CA ALA A 148 8.03 -32.64 6.75
C ALA A 148 6.83 -31.71 7.04
N VAL A 149 6.12 -31.93 8.15
CA VAL A 149 4.98 -31.09 8.56
C VAL A 149 5.45 -29.71 9.04
N VAL A 150 6.59 -29.66 9.74
CA VAL A 150 7.22 -28.40 10.16
C VAL A 150 7.67 -27.58 8.94
N GLU A 151 8.23 -28.24 7.92
CA GLU A 151 8.62 -27.60 6.66
C GLU A 151 7.40 -27.06 5.91
N ALA A 152 6.31 -27.83 5.82
CA ALA A 152 5.05 -27.36 5.24
C ALA A 152 4.46 -26.17 6.00
N PHE A 153 4.53 -26.17 7.33
CA PHE A 153 4.07 -25.03 8.14
C PHE A 153 4.89 -23.77 7.87
N ALA A 154 6.21 -23.90 7.81
CA ALA A 154 7.11 -22.79 7.49
C ALA A 154 6.89 -22.28 6.05
N ALA A 155 6.61 -23.17 5.09
CA ALA A 155 6.23 -22.79 3.74
C ALA A 155 4.90 -22.01 3.74
N ALA A 156 3.84 -22.55 4.35
CA ALA A 156 2.55 -21.89 4.44
C ALA A 156 2.65 -20.50 5.10
N GLN A 157 3.43 -20.36 6.18
CA GLN A 157 3.68 -19.07 6.82
C GLN A 157 4.36 -18.08 5.87
N ARG A 158 5.38 -18.51 5.13
CA ARG A 158 6.11 -17.65 4.19
C ARG A 158 5.20 -17.18 3.06
N GLU A 159 4.49 -18.11 2.43
CA GLU A 159 3.60 -17.77 1.32
C GLU A 159 2.43 -16.88 1.78
N ALA A 160 1.90 -17.09 3.00
CA ALA A 160 0.91 -16.19 3.58
C ALA A 160 1.43 -14.75 3.75
N GLN A 161 2.71 -14.56 4.10
CA GLN A 161 3.33 -13.23 4.21
C GLN A 161 3.42 -12.53 2.87
N GLU A 162 3.73 -13.25 1.80
CA GLU A 162 3.78 -12.70 0.44
C GLU A 162 2.37 -12.31 -0.05
N ILE A 163 1.37 -13.16 0.21
CA ILE A 163 -0.04 -12.86 -0.07
C ILE A 163 -0.49 -11.63 0.73
N ASP A 164 -0.13 -11.53 2.01
CA ASP A 164 -0.41 -10.37 2.87
C ASP A 164 0.24 -9.08 2.35
N ALA A 165 1.45 -9.15 1.80
CA ALA A 165 2.12 -7.99 1.22
C ALA A 165 1.32 -7.43 0.03
N ILE A 166 0.80 -8.32 -0.84
CA ILE A 166 -0.10 -7.94 -1.94
C ILE A 166 -1.41 -7.37 -1.40
N ALA A 167 -2.04 -8.04 -0.42
CA ALA A 167 -3.28 -7.57 0.20
C ALA A 167 -3.11 -6.20 0.88
N ALA A 168 -1.97 -5.95 1.52
CA ALA A 168 -1.62 -4.67 2.15
C ALA A 168 -1.43 -3.57 1.09
N TRP A 169 -0.82 -3.88 -0.05
CA TRP A 169 -0.73 -2.94 -1.16
C TRP A 169 -2.12 -2.55 -1.68
N VAL A 170 -3.01 -3.52 -1.91
CA VAL A 170 -4.40 -3.27 -2.33
C VAL A 170 -5.09 -2.35 -1.31
N ALA A 171 -4.95 -2.62 -0.01
CA ALA A 171 -5.49 -1.75 1.04
C ALA A 171 -4.95 -0.32 0.97
N GLY A 172 -3.65 -0.17 0.68
CA GLY A 172 -2.97 1.11 0.51
C GLY A 172 -3.49 1.95 -0.66
N THR A 173 -4.13 1.34 -1.66
CA THR A 173 -4.76 2.09 -2.77
C THR A 173 -5.93 2.97 -2.32
N SER A 174 -6.46 2.75 -1.11
CA SER A 174 -7.48 3.63 -0.48
C SER A 174 -6.98 5.06 -0.25
N LEU A 175 -5.65 5.27 -0.23
CA LEU A 175 -5.04 6.59 -0.16
C LEU A 175 -5.09 7.34 -1.51
N LEU A 176 -5.33 6.63 -2.61
CA LEU A 176 -5.37 7.17 -3.97
C LEU A 176 -6.80 7.46 -4.44
N ARG A 177 -7.74 6.61 -4.02
CA ARG A 177 -9.16 6.73 -4.34
C ARG A 177 -10.00 6.39 -3.13
N ALA A 178 -11.13 7.07 -2.96
CA ALA A 178 -12.09 6.77 -1.92
C ALA A 178 -12.61 5.33 -2.06
N GLY A 179 -12.60 4.58 -0.96
CA GLY A 179 -13.08 3.21 -0.87
C GLY A 179 -12.79 2.64 0.51
N SER A 180 -13.66 1.78 1.02
CA SER A 180 -13.41 1.07 2.27
C SER A 180 -12.67 -0.23 1.96
N PRO A 181 -11.47 -0.44 2.50
CA PRO A 181 -10.70 -1.64 2.20
C PRO A 181 -11.31 -2.83 2.93
N ASP A 182 -12.11 -3.61 2.21
CA ASP A 182 -12.56 -4.93 2.68
C ASP A 182 -11.32 -5.80 2.93
N PRO A 183 -11.06 -6.26 4.16
CA PRO A 183 -9.84 -7.02 4.48
C PRO A 183 -9.82 -8.42 3.89
N VAL A 184 -10.98 -9.02 3.67
CA VAL A 184 -11.11 -10.40 3.19
C VAL A 184 -10.98 -10.44 1.68
N LEU A 185 -11.61 -9.50 0.98
CA LEU A 185 -11.79 -9.58 -0.47
C LEU A 185 -10.61 -9.06 -1.30
N ARG A 186 -9.52 -8.59 -0.69
CA ARG A 186 -8.40 -7.94 -1.43
C ARG A 186 -7.69 -8.90 -2.38
N VAL A 187 -7.55 -10.15 -1.95
CA VAL A 187 -6.82 -11.21 -2.64
C VAL A 187 -7.64 -12.50 -2.74
N LEU A 188 -8.92 -12.46 -2.37
CA LEU A 188 -9.83 -13.60 -2.38
C LEU A 188 -11.12 -13.22 -3.10
N ARG A 189 -11.64 -14.13 -3.92
CA ARG A 189 -12.87 -13.94 -4.69
C ARG A 189 -13.86 -15.07 -4.41
N PRO A 190 -14.65 -14.99 -3.33
CA PRO A 190 -15.69 -15.98 -3.07
C PRO A 190 -16.75 -15.94 -4.17
N ASP A 191 -17.21 -17.11 -4.59
CA ASP A 191 -18.29 -17.29 -5.57
C ASP A 191 -19.66 -17.37 -4.90
N THR A 192 -19.70 -17.66 -3.59
CA THR A 192 -20.94 -17.84 -2.82
C THR A 192 -20.95 -17.00 -1.55
N TYR A 193 -22.17 -16.69 -1.08
CA TYR A 193 -22.35 -16.01 0.20
C TYR A 193 -21.82 -16.84 1.38
N GLU A 194 -21.92 -18.18 1.32
CA GLU A 194 -21.37 -19.04 2.36
C GLU A 194 -19.85 -18.89 2.47
N GLN A 195 -19.13 -18.91 1.34
CA GLN A 195 -17.69 -18.67 1.32
C GLN A 195 -17.34 -17.30 1.93
N LEU A 196 -18.04 -16.23 1.50
CA LEU A 196 -17.85 -14.89 2.07
C LEU A 196 -18.07 -14.87 3.59
N TYR A 197 -19.16 -15.48 4.06
CA TYR A 197 -19.49 -15.56 5.48
C TYR A 197 -18.40 -16.27 6.29
N ARG A 198 -17.85 -17.38 5.78
CA ARG A 198 -16.78 -18.14 6.43
C ARG A 198 -15.48 -17.36 6.51
N LEU A 199 -15.16 -16.61 5.47
CA LEU A 199 -13.98 -15.74 5.48
C LEU A 199 -14.15 -14.56 6.46
N ASP A 200 -15.35 -13.98 6.56
CA ASP A 200 -15.65 -12.92 7.55
C ASP A 200 -15.59 -13.45 8.99
N GLU A 201 -16.05 -14.69 9.23
CA GLU A 201 -15.83 -15.39 10.51
C GLU A 201 -14.34 -15.56 10.80
N ALA A 202 -13.58 -16.09 9.84
CA ALA A 202 -12.15 -16.27 10.00
C ALA A 202 -11.41 -14.95 10.26
N HIS A 203 -11.78 -13.87 9.59
CA HIS A 203 -11.16 -12.57 9.82
C HIS A 203 -11.42 -12.05 11.25
N ARG A 204 -12.66 -12.17 11.75
CA ARG A 204 -12.99 -11.79 13.12
C ARG A 204 -12.22 -12.61 14.15
N GLU A 205 -12.11 -13.91 13.91
CA GLU A 205 -11.39 -14.85 14.78
C GLU A 205 -9.86 -14.67 14.73
N SER A 206 -9.32 -14.12 13.65
CA SER A 206 -7.87 -13.91 13.49
C SER A 206 -7.28 -12.95 14.53
N GLY A 207 -8.11 -12.12 15.16
CA GLY A 207 -7.70 -11.23 16.25
C GLY A 207 -7.68 -11.89 17.64
N GLU A 208 -8.12 -13.14 17.76
CA GLU A 208 -8.17 -13.83 19.05
C GLU A 208 -6.78 -14.33 19.49
N PRO A 209 -6.33 -13.99 20.71
CA PRO A 209 -5.06 -14.48 21.22
C PRO A 209 -4.99 -16.01 21.25
N GLY A 210 -3.91 -16.59 20.74
CA GLY A 210 -3.67 -18.03 20.82
C GLY A 210 -4.30 -18.87 19.71
N LYS A 211 -4.91 -18.25 18.69
CA LYS A 211 -5.27 -18.96 17.45
C LYS A 211 -4.02 -19.53 16.79
N ALA A 212 -3.87 -20.84 16.84
CA ALA A 212 -2.69 -21.52 16.35
C ALA A 212 -2.52 -21.45 14.82
N THR A 213 -3.60 -21.09 14.10
CA THR A 213 -3.63 -20.83 12.66
C THR A 213 -3.19 -19.42 12.28
N ALA A 214 -3.02 -18.50 13.23
CA ALA A 214 -2.63 -17.11 12.94
C ALA A 214 -1.31 -16.99 12.16
N PRO A 215 -0.23 -17.76 12.46
CA PRO A 215 1.03 -17.65 11.74
C PRO A 215 0.95 -18.05 10.26
N VAL A 216 -0.03 -18.88 9.89
CA VAL A 216 -0.24 -19.33 8.51
C VAL A 216 -1.40 -18.58 7.83
N GLY A 217 -1.95 -17.53 8.45
CA GLY A 217 -3.06 -16.76 7.90
C GLY A 217 -4.39 -17.52 7.96
N HIS A 218 -5.13 -17.35 9.06
CA HIS A 218 -6.41 -18.07 9.30
C HIS A 218 -7.46 -17.83 8.20
N VAL A 219 -7.48 -16.65 7.59
CA VAL A 219 -8.38 -16.33 6.46
C VAL A 219 -7.99 -17.11 5.20
N TYR A 220 -6.69 -17.20 4.87
CA TYR A 220 -6.22 -17.93 3.70
C TYR A 220 -6.38 -19.45 3.87
N LEU A 221 -6.15 -19.95 5.09
CA LEU A 221 -6.43 -21.34 5.42
C LEU A 221 -7.92 -21.65 5.21
N THR A 222 -8.80 -20.76 5.64
CA THR A 222 -10.25 -20.88 5.41
C THR A 222 -10.57 -20.82 3.93
N ALA A 223 -9.94 -19.94 3.15
CA ALA A 223 -10.09 -19.89 1.71
C ALA A 223 -9.76 -21.23 1.04
N CYS A 224 -8.63 -21.86 1.40
CA CYS A 224 -8.26 -23.18 0.89
C CYS A 224 -9.28 -24.27 1.26
N ILE A 225 -9.78 -24.29 2.50
CA ILE A 225 -10.75 -25.28 2.97
C ILE A 225 -12.08 -25.20 2.18
N TYR A 226 -12.53 -23.99 1.87
CA TYR A 226 -13.79 -23.75 1.16
C TYR A 226 -13.62 -23.58 -0.36
N GLY A 227 -12.41 -23.82 -0.88
CA GLY A 227 -12.10 -23.72 -2.31
C GLY A 227 -12.32 -22.32 -2.88
N VAL A 228 -12.01 -21.27 -2.12
CA VAL A 228 -12.13 -19.88 -2.57
C VAL A 228 -10.94 -19.51 -3.46
N PRO A 229 -11.19 -19.03 -4.70
CA PRO A 229 -10.12 -18.54 -5.58
C PRO A 229 -9.34 -17.36 -4.99
N PHE A 230 -8.02 -17.37 -5.21
CA PHE A 230 -7.16 -16.21 -4.96
C PHE A 230 -7.16 -15.30 -6.19
N GLN A 231 -7.56 -14.04 -6.00
CA GLN A 231 -7.55 -13.04 -7.05
C GLN A 231 -7.43 -11.66 -6.44
N ILE A 232 -6.57 -10.81 -7.03
CA ILE A 232 -6.47 -9.41 -6.64
C ILE A 232 -7.74 -8.69 -7.08
N ASN A 233 -8.46 -8.11 -6.12
CA ASN A 233 -9.62 -7.27 -6.39
C ASN A 233 -9.31 -5.83 -5.97
N THR A 234 -9.61 -4.88 -6.85
CA THR A 234 -9.59 -3.44 -6.50
C THR A 234 -10.64 -3.13 -5.44
N LEU A 235 -10.50 -2.00 -4.74
CA LEU A 235 -11.46 -1.62 -3.70
C LEU A 235 -12.91 -1.50 -4.21
N ALA A 236 -13.07 -1.10 -5.48
CA ALA A 236 -14.37 -1.04 -6.13
C ALA A 236 -14.93 -2.44 -6.38
N GLU A 237 -14.12 -3.36 -6.89
CA GLU A 237 -14.49 -4.77 -7.09
C GLU A 237 -14.83 -5.46 -5.77
N CYS A 238 -14.07 -5.23 -4.69
CA CYS A 238 -14.39 -5.75 -3.36
C CYS A 238 -15.80 -5.33 -2.92
N ALA A 239 -16.13 -4.04 -3.07
CA ALA A 239 -17.45 -3.52 -2.70
C ALA A 239 -18.57 -4.11 -3.58
N GLU A 240 -18.29 -4.31 -4.86
CA GLU A 240 -19.22 -4.93 -5.81
C GLU A 240 -19.48 -6.41 -5.49
N ILE A 241 -18.43 -7.21 -5.32
CA ILE A 241 -18.50 -8.63 -4.96
C ILE A 241 -19.35 -8.81 -3.69
N ARG A 242 -19.04 -8.07 -2.62
CA ARG A 242 -19.79 -8.16 -1.36
C ARG A 242 -21.27 -7.85 -1.57
N ARG A 243 -21.57 -6.74 -2.26
CA ARG A 243 -22.95 -6.32 -2.56
C ARG A 243 -23.71 -7.40 -3.34
N GLU A 244 -23.10 -7.99 -4.36
CA GLU A 244 -23.71 -9.02 -5.20
C GLU A 244 -24.04 -10.29 -4.42
N LEU A 245 -23.10 -10.77 -3.61
CA LEU A 245 -23.29 -11.98 -2.79
C LEU A 245 -24.37 -11.77 -1.72
N GLU A 246 -24.39 -10.60 -1.07
CA GLU A 246 -25.44 -10.26 -0.09
C GLU A 246 -26.83 -10.13 -0.72
N LEU A 247 -26.92 -9.59 -1.94
CA LEU A 247 -28.20 -9.48 -2.67
C LEU A 247 -28.73 -10.85 -3.10
N THR A 248 -27.83 -11.75 -3.52
CA THR A 248 -28.18 -13.11 -3.92
C THR A 248 -28.77 -13.88 -2.74
N GLU A 249 -28.15 -13.82 -1.56
CA GLU A 249 -28.65 -14.46 -0.34
C GLU A 249 -30.02 -13.90 0.09
N ARG A 250 -30.20 -12.57 0.04
CA ARG A 250 -31.49 -11.94 0.37
C ARG A 250 -32.60 -12.38 -0.57
N SER A 251 -32.29 -12.57 -1.86
CA SER A 251 -33.25 -13.01 -2.86
C SER A 251 -33.65 -14.47 -2.64
N ALA A 252 -32.68 -15.34 -2.34
CA ALA A 252 -32.93 -16.74 -2.00
C ALA A 252 -33.81 -16.88 -0.74
N ARG A 253 -33.54 -16.11 0.33
CA ARG A 253 -34.36 -16.13 1.56
C ARG A 253 -35.81 -15.69 1.34
N LYS A 254 -36.05 -14.74 0.43
CA LYS A 254 -37.41 -14.27 0.12
C LYS A 254 -38.23 -15.29 -0.68
N GLN A 255 -37.60 -16.23 -1.37
CA GLN A 255 -38.31 -17.29 -2.10
C GLN A 255 -38.70 -18.49 -1.22
N LEU A 256 -38.15 -18.55 0.00
CA LEU A 256 -38.40 -19.62 0.97
C LEU A 256 -39.46 -19.27 2.03
N VAL A 257 -40.04 -18.07 1.96
CA VAL A 257 -41.10 -17.55 2.84
C VAL A 257 -42.38 -17.36 2.03
#